data_AF-A0A820SM26-F1
#
_entry.id   AF-A0A820SM26-F1
#
_cell.length_a   1.000
_cell.length_b   1.000
_cell.length_c   1.000
_cell.angle_alpha   90.00
_cell.angle_beta   90.00
_cell.angle_gamma   90.00
#
_symmetry.space_group_name_H-M   'P 1'
#
loop_
_entity.id
_entity.type
_entity.pdbx_description
1 polymer ?
#
loop_
_entity_poly.entity_id
_entity_poly.type
_entity_poly.pdbx_seq_one_letter_code
_entity_poly.pdbx_strand_id
1 'polypeptide(L)'
;DLEQQGVSSKVASEYDEALTNLRNKLMALEITLVDQLEETIQTFERNLGEMVSNFTESMRANFSQIRELQAYFNDNIVTLCVATVERIVKGELEDEFPDDTRELFTDKDTITNACQTSDEVHRTKIDQREDEMFSRISNWLTTMMDNIHEEEEYKRNRKRIIEISRLIDYLRADIEDM
;
A
#
# COMPACT_ATOMS: atom_id res chain seq x y z
N ASP A 1 -0.12 -70.96 6.96
CA ASP A 1 -0.66 -70.31 5.74
C ASP A 1 -1.93 -69.51 5.99
N LEU A 2 -3.07 -70.12 6.40
CA LEU A 2 -4.32 -69.37 6.68
C LEU A 2 -4.25 -68.45 7.92
N GLU A 3 -3.58 -68.85 9.01
CA GLU A 3 -3.39 -67.99 10.19
C GLU A 3 -2.46 -66.79 9.92
N GLN A 4 -1.44 -66.95 9.09
CA GLN A 4 -0.56 -65.84 8.69
C GLN A 4 -1.28 -64.83 7.78
N GLN A 5 -2.15 -65.29 6.87
CA GLN A 5 -3.02 -64.41 6.09
C GLN A 5 -4.04 -63.66 6.97
N GLY A 6 -4.61 -64.31 7.99
CA GLY A 6 -5.53 -63.67 8.93
C GLY A 6 -4.85 -62.62 9.82
N VAL A 7 -3.61 -62.86 10.25
CA VAL A 7 -2.82 -61.89 11.02
C VAL A 7 -2.39 -60.70 10.15
N SER A 8 -1.96 -60.94 8.91
CA SER A 8 -1.60 -59.87 7.95
C SER A 8 -2.80 -58.96 7.63
N SER A 9 -3.98 -59.54 7.39
CA SER A 9 -5.22 -58.79 7.13
C SER A 9 -5.64 -57.91 8.33
N LYS A 10 -5.45 -58.40 9.56
CA LYS A 10 -5.80 -57.63 10.76
C LYS A 10 -4.85 -56.45 10.99
N VAL A 11 -3.55 -56.66 10.79
CA VAL A 11 -2.53 -55.60 10.92
C VAL A 11 -2.75 -54.49 9.87
N ALA A 12 -3.08 -54.85 8.63
CA ALA A 12 -3.42 -53.89 7.58
C ALA A 12 -4.65 -53.04 7.95
N SER A 13 -5.69 -53.67 8.52
CA SER A 13 -6.89 -52.97 8.98
C SER A 13 -6.62 -52.00 10.14
N GLU A 14 -5.82 -52.40 11.12
CA GLU A 14 -5.45 -51.55 12.26
C GLU A 14 -4.62 -50.34 11.80
N TYR A 15 -3.75 -50.51 10.80
CA TYR A 15 -2.99 -49.41 10.23
C TYR A 15 -3.85 -48.45 9.39
N ASP A 16 -4.78 -48.96 8.58
CA ASP A 16 -5.68 -48.09 7.80
C ASP A 16 -6.59 -47.23 8.72
N GLU A 17 -7.02 -47.80 9.86
CA GLU A 17 -7.72 -47.04 10.90
C GLU A 17 -6.80 -45.97 11.52
N ALA A 18 -5.52 -46.30 11.80
CA ALA A 18 -4.54 -45.34 12.30
C ALA A 18 -4.27 -44.20 11.30
N LEU A 19 -4.15 -44.51 10.00
CA LEU A 19 -4.01 -43.52 8.93
C LEU A 19 -5.23 -42.62 8.80
N THR A 20 -6.43 -43.20 8.87
CA THR A 20 -7.68 -42.43 8.84
C THR A 20 -7.75 -41.48 10.03
N ASN A 21 -7.39 -41.95 11.22
CA ASN A 21 -7.30 -41.11 12.41
C ASN A 21 -6.24 -40.00 12.29
N LEU A 22 -5.07 -40.31 11.71
CA LEU A 22 -4.02 -39.33 11.46
C LEU A 22 -4.50 -38.25 10.49
N ARG A 23 -5.12 -38.64 9.36
CA ARG A 23 -5.71 -37.73 8.39
C ARG A 23 -6.70 -36.79 9.05
N ASN A 24 -7.64 -37.34 9.82
CA ASN A 24 -8.69 -36.55 10.48
C ASN A 24 -8.08 -35.55 11.48
N LYS A 25 -7.07 -35.95 12.25
CA LYS A 25 -6.35 -35.06 13.17
C LYS A 25 -5.62 -33.94 12.42
N LEU A 26 -4.89 -34.26 11.35
CA LEU A 26 -4.16 -33.28 10.55
C LEU A 26 -5.12 -32.28 9.88
N MET A 27 -6.24 -32.75 9.33
CA MET A 27 -7.27 -31.90 8.73
C MET A 27 -7.93 -30.99 9.78
N ALA A 28 -8.24 -31.52 10.97
CA ALA A 28 -8.82 -30.73 12.05
C ALA A 28 -7.86 -29.62 12.53
N LEU A 29 -6.57 -29.95 12.71
CA LEU A 29 -5.54 -28.97 13.03
C LEU A 29 -5.40 -27.91 11.95
N GLU A 30 -5.47 -28.30 10.67
CA GLU A 30 -5.39 -27.38 9.55
C GLU A 30 -6.59 -26.42 9.51
N ILE A 31 -7.81 -26.90 9.80
CA ILE A 31 -9.00 -26.03 9.91
C ILE A 31 -8.82 -25.03 11.05
N THR A 32 -8.42 -25.48 12.25
CA THR A 32 -8.18 -24.57 13.37
C THR A 32 -7.12 -23.52 13.05
N LEU A 33 -6.07 -23.90 12.31
CA LEU A 33 -5.02 -22.97 11.92
C LEU A 33 -5.50 -21.96 10.87
N VAL A 34 -6.37 -22.36 9.94
CA VAL A 34 -7.03 -21.41 9.02
C VAL A 34 -7.83 -20.38 9.80
N ASP A 35 -8.70 -20.81 10.71
CA ASP A 35 -9.53 -19.90 11.52
C ASP A 35 -8.67 -18.89 12.29
N GLN A 36 -7.57 -19.35 12.89
CA GLN A 36 -6.62 -18.50 13.62
C GLN A 36 -5.87 -17.52 12.72
N LEU A 37 -5.50 -17.96 11.51
CA LEU A 37 -4.83 -17.10 10.52
C LEU A 37 -5.78 -16.01 10.03
N GLU A 38 -7.03 -16.35 9.70
CA GLU A 38 -8.05 -15.38 9.28
C GLU A 38 -8.26 -14.31 10.37
N GLU A 39 -8.42 -14.70 11.64
CA GLU A 39 -8.57 -13.74 12.76
C GLU A 39 -7.33 -12.83 12.91
N THR A 40 -6.13 -13.41 12.78
CA THR A 40 -4.87 -12.68 12.88
C THR A 40 -4.70 -11.70 11.73
N ILE A 41 -5.02 -12.12 10.50
CA ILE A 41 -4.93 -11.30 9.29
C ILE A 41 -5.93 -10.15 9.35
N GLN A 42 -7.19 -10.41 9.74
CA GLN A 42 -8.20 -9.35 9.93
C GLN A 42 -7.77 -8.32 10.98
N THR A 43 -7.17 -8.79 12.09
CA THR A 43 -6.64 -7.89 13.13
C THR A 43 -5.49 -7.04 12.59
N PHE A 44 -4.59 -7.66 11.81
CA PHE A 44 -3.48 -6.97 11.16
C PHE A 44 -3.99 -5.92 10.16
N GLU A 45 -4.94 -6.28 9.30
CA GLU A 45 -5.56 -5.39 8.32
C GLU A 45 -6.17 -4.16 8.99
N ARG A 46 -6.97 -4.37 10.05
CA ARG A 46 -7.58 -3.28 10.80
C ARG A 46 -6.54 -2.34 11.39
N ASN A 47 -5.51 -2.88 12.05
CA ASN A 47 -4.46 -2.07 12.68
C ASN A 47 -3.63 -1.31 11.64
N LEU A 48 -3.31 -1.95 10.51
CA LEU A 48 -2.55 -1.32 9.43
C LEU A 48 -3.37 -0.23 8.74
N GLY A 49 -4.66 -0.50 8.48
CA GLY A 49 -5.60 0.47 7.92
C GLY A 49 -5.73 1.72 8.80
N GLU A 50 -5.80 1.55 10.12
CA GLU A 50 -5.81 2.66 11.08
C GLU A 50 -4.50 3.47 11.01
N MET A 51 -3.34 2.79 10.97
CA MET A 51 -2.04 3.46 10.84
C MET A 51 -1.93 4.26 9.54
N VAL A 52 -2.36 3.69 8.42
CA VAL A 52 -2.38 4.37 7.11
C VAL A 52 -3.35 5.55 7.12
N SER A 53 -4.51 5.42 7.77
CA SER A 53 -5.48 6.51 7.92
C SER A 53 -4.87 7.68 8.71
N ASN A 54 -4.23 7.41 9.84
CA ASN A 54 -3.58 8.43 10.66
C ASN A 54 -2.43 9.13 9.92
N PHE A 55 -1.64 8.36 9.17
CA PHE A 55 -0.59 8.90 8.32
C PHE A 55 -1.16 9.81 7.21
N THR A 56 -2.22 9.36 6.55
CA THR A 56 -2.94 10.08 5.50
C THR A 56 -3.51 11.40 6.02
N GLU A 57 -4.14 11.40 7.20
CA GLU A 57 -4.64 12.62 7.84
C GLU A 57 -3.52 13.61 8.17
N SER A 58 -2.41 13.10 8.70
CA SER A 58 -1.22 13.93 8.97
C SER A 58 -0.65 14.56 7.70
N MET A 59 -0.64 13.82 6.58
CA MET A 59 -0.23 14.37 5.28
C MET A 59 -1.18 15.46 4.80
N ARG A 60 -2.50 15.29 4.90
CA ARG A 60 -3.47 16.35 4.54
C ARG A 60 -3.21 17.64 5.31
N ALA A 61 -2.96 17.51 6.61
CA ALA A 61 -2.63 18.66 7.45
C ALA A 61 -1.35 19.37 6.97
N ASN A 62 -0.31 18.62 6.59
CA ASN A 62 0.91 19.20 6.02
C ASN A 62 0.68 19.88 4.67
N PHE A 63 -0.10 19.28 3.77
CA PHE A 63 -0.44 19.90 2.48
C PHE A 63 -1.28 21.17 2.64
N SER A 64 -2.18 21.22 3.63
CA SER A 64 -2.87 22.45 4.01
C SER A 64 -1.88 23.56 4.38
N GLN A 65 -0.90 23.27 5.24
CA GLN A 65 0.14 24.23 5.62
C GLN A 65 1.00 24.66 4.42
N ILE A 66 1.33 23.74 3.52
CA ILE A 66 2.09 24.06 2.30
C ILE A 66 1.29 25.02 1.40
N ARG A 67 -0.03 24.83 1.25
CA ARG A 67 -0.89 25.75 0.50
C ARG A 67 -0.96 27.14 1.13
N GLU A 68 -1.04 27.21 2.46
CA GLU A 68 -1.00 28.49 3.19
C GLU A 68 0.33 29.23 2.97
N LEU A 69 1.45 28.51 3.04
CA LEU A 69 2.78 29.06 2.76
C LEU A 69 2.92 29.52 1.29
N GLN A 70 2.38 28.77 0.34
CA GLN A 70 2.36 29.16 -1.07
C GLN A 70 1.52 30.44 -1.29
N ALA A 71 0.35 30.54 -0.65
CA ALA A 71 -0.48 31.75 -0.71
C ALA A 71 0.26 32.97 -0.12
N TYR A 72 0.87 32.81 1.04
CA TYR A 72 1.69 33.84 1.67
C TYR A 72 2.88 34.25 0.80
N PHE A 73 3.57 33.29 0.19
CA PHE A 73 4.66 33.55 -0.74
C PHE A 73 4.19 34.37 -1.95
N ASN A 74 3.07 33.98 -2.57
CA ASN A 74 2.51 34.69 -3.71
C ASN A 74 2.13 36.13 -3.35
N ASP A 75 1.45 36.36 -2.23
CA ASP A 75 1.07 37.70 -1.78
C ASP A 75 2.28 38.62 -1.61
N ASN A 76 3.37 38.11 -1.03
CA ASN A 76 4.61 38.87 -0.85
C ASN A 76 5.30 39.16 -2.19
N ILE A 77 5.38 38.17 -3.09
CA ILE A 77 5.98 38.35 -4.42
C ILE A 77 5.19 39.39 -5.22
N VAL A 78 3.86 39.29 -5.27
CA VAL A 78 3.02 40.26 -5.98
C VAL A 78 3.24 41.67 -5.43
N THR A 79 3.25 41.82 -4.10
CA THR A 79 3.51 43.11 -3.44
C THR A 79 4.86 43.70 -3.84
N LEU A 80 5.93 42.89 -3.79
CA LEU A 80 7.28 43.31 -4.18
C LEU A 80 7.38 43.66 -5.67
N CYS A 81 6.79 42.85 -6.54
CA CYS A 81 6.75 43.06 -7.97
C CYS A 81 6.06 44.39 -8.33
N VAL A 82 4.89 44.65 -7.76
CA VAL A 82 4.15 45.91 -7.99
C VAL A 82 4.95 47.11 -7.47
N ALA A 83 5.51 47.03 -6.27
CA ALA A 83 6.36 48.08 -5.72
C ALA A 83 7.60 48.35 -6.60
N THR A 84 8.14 47.32 -7.24
CA THR A 84 9.28 47.44 -8.15
C THR A 84 8.89 48.16 -9.45
N VAL A 85 7.75 47.80 -10.06
CA VAL A 85 7.22 48.51 -11.24
C VAL A 85 7.01 50.00 -10.92
N GLU A 86 6.43 50.33 -9.77
CA GLU A 86 6.20 51.72 -9.36
C GLU A 86 7.51 52.53 -9.25
N ARG A 87 8.59 51.91 -8.78
CA ARG A 87 9.91 52.55 -8.70
C ARG A 87 10.56 52.72 -10.07
N ILE A 88 10.41 51.75 -10.97
CA ILE A 88 10.86 51.86 -12.36
C ILE A 88 10.14 53.02 -13.07
N VAL A 89 8.82 53.13 -12.91
CA VAL A 89 8.02 54.23 -13.50
C VAL A 89 8.47 55.61 -12.98
N LYS A 90 8.98 55.68 -11.75
CA LYS A 90 9.56 56.91 -11.17
C LYS A 90 10.99 57.20 -11.64
N GLY A 91 11.59 56.34 -12.45
CA GLY A 91 12.98 56.45 -12.91
C GLY A 91 14.01 56.12 -11.82
N GLU A 92 13.62 55.43 -10.75
CA GLU A 92 14.52 55.13 -9.62
C GLU A 92 15.44 53.91 -9.86
N LEU A 93 15.20 53.13 -10.93
CA LEU A 93 15.79 51.80 -11.15
C LEU A 93 16.20 51.50 -12.61
N GLU A 94 16.27 52.49 -13.51
CA GLU A 94 16.47 52.26 -14.96
C GLU A 94 17.77 51.52 -15.33
N ASP A 95 18.86 51.72 -14.58
CA ASP A 95 20.19 51.16 -14.85
C ASP A 95 20.46 49.79 -14.17
N GLU A 96 19.54 49.30 -13.33
CA GLU A 96 19.77 48.10 -12.49
C GLU A 96 19.14 46.81 -13.03
N PHE A 97 18.41 46.86 -14.15
CA PHE A 97 17.63 45.72 -14.63
C PHE A 97 18.31 44.92 -15.77
N PRO A 98 18.47 43.59 -15.61
CA PRO A 98 18.82 42.70 -16.72
C PRO A 98 17.80 42.79 -17.85
N ASP A 99 18.26 42.78 -19.10
CA ASP A 99 17.38 42.88 -20.28
C ASP A 99 16.36 41.73 -20.32
N ASP A 100 16.76 40.52 -19.90
CA ASP A 100 15.91 39.32 -19.88
C ASP A 100 14.68 39.44 -18.96
N THR A 101 14.73 40.30 -17.94
CA THR A 101 13.62 40.51 -17.00
C THR A 101 12.92 41.84 -17.21
N ARG A 102 13.46 42.72 -18.07
CA ARG A 102 12.91 44.05 -18.35
C ARG A 102 11.50 43.97 -18.94
N GLU A 103 11.23 42.98 -19.79
CA GLU A 103 9.90 42.76 -20.38
C GLU A 103 8.82 42.48 -19.32
N LEU A 104 9.17 41.77 -18.22
CA LEU A 104 8.24 41.46 -17.14
C LEU A 104 7.81 42.69 -16.35
N PHE A 105 8.67 43.71 -16.26
CA PHE A 105 8.43 44.93 -15.47
C PHE A 105 7.99 46.13 -16.31
N THR A 106 7.55 45.89 -17.56
CA THR A 106 7.07 46.94 -18.49
C THR A 106 5.86 47.69 -17.93
N ASP A 107 4.94 46.96 -17.30
CA ASP A 107 3.74 47.51 -16.68
C ASP A 107 3.22 46.58 -15.58
N LYS A 108 2.29 47.11 -14.78
CA LYS A 108 1.73 46.41 -13.62
C LYS A 108 0.93 45.16 -14.02
N ASP A 109 0.21 45.21 -15.14
CA ASP A 109 -0.64 44.09 -15.57
C ASP A 109 0.23 42.92 -16.02
N THR A 110 1.30 43.20 -16.78
CA THR A 110 2.25 42.18 -17.24
C THR A 110 2.87 41.40 -16.08
N ILE A 111 3.45 42.08 -15.08
CA ILE A 111 4.06 41.39 -13.94
C ILE A 111 3.03 40.66 -13.07
N THR A 112 1.84 41.25 -12.88
CA THR A 112 0.79 40.65 -12.05
C THR A 112 0.24 39.38 -12.70
N ASN A 113 0.04 39.40 -14.03
CA ASN A 113 -0.36 38.22 -14.79
C ASN A 113 0.70 37.11 -14.71
N ALA A 114 1.99 37.46 -14.82
CA ALA A 114 3.09 36.50 -14.66
C ALA A 114 3.10 35.87 -13.27
N CYS A 115 2.91 36.65 -12.21
CA CYS A 115 2.78 36.14 -10.84
C CYS A 115 1.58 35.21 -10.68
N GLN A 116 0.42 35.55 -11.25
CA GLN A 116 -0.77 34.70 -11.23
C GLN A 116 -0.52 33.35 -11.92
N THR A 117 0.11 33.36 -13.10
CA THR A 117 0.48 32.12 -13.80
C THR A 117 1.48 31.30 -12.98
N SER A 118 2.49 31.93 -12.37
CA SER A 118 3.45 31.24 -11.51
C SER A 118 2.76 30.56 -10.32
N ASP A 119 1.81 31.24 -9.70
CA ASP A 119 1.06 30.73 -8.57
C ASP A 119 0.12 29.58 -8.95
N GLU A 120 -0.58 29.67 -10.08
CA GLU A 120 -1.37 28.56 -10.63
C GLU A 120 -0.52 27.31 -10.86
N VAL A 121 0.67 27.49 -11.45
CA VAL A 121 1.63 26.39 -11.67
C VAL A 121 2.08 25.78 -10.33
N HIS A 122 2.38 26.59 -9.32
CA HIS A 122 2.81 26.09 -8.01
C HIS A 122 1.70 25.34 -7.28
N ARG A 123 0.48 25.89 -7.23
CA ARG A 123 -0.67 25.22 -6.60
C ARG A 123 -0.98 23.90 -7.29
N THR A 124 -0.96 23.88 -8.62
CA THR A 124 -1.17 22.65 -9.40
C THR A 124 -0.14 21.57 -9.04
N LYS A 125 1.13 21.94 -8.89
CA LYS A 125 2.17 20.98 -8.47
C LYS A 125 1.95 20.45 -7.05
N ILE A 126 1.49 21.30 -6.13
CA ILE A 126 1.15 20.90 -4.76
C ILE A 126 0.01 19.88 -4.77
N ASP A 127 -1.07 20.19 -5.49
CA ASP A 127 -2.25 19.31 -5.59
C ASP A 127 -1.90 17.96 -6.24
N GLN A 128 -1.17 17.98 -7.36
CA GLN A 128 -0.69 16.77 -8.02
C GLN A 128 0.16 15.90 -7.09
N ARG A 129 1.00 16.52 -6.27
CA ARG A 129 1.87 15.79 -5.34
C ARG A 129 1.07 15.19 -4.19
N GLU A 130 0.07 15.89 -3.68
CA GLU A 130 -0.86 15.38 -2.68
C GLU A 130 -1.62 14.16 -3.21
N ASP A 131 -2.19 14.27 -4.41
CA ASP A 131 -2.94 13.18 -5.06
C ASP A 131 -2.04 11.94 -5.33
N GLU A 132 -0.82 12.15 -5.84
CA GLU A 132 0.13 11.06 -6.07
C GLU A 132 0.44 10.32 -4.76
N MET A 133 0.68 11.06 -3.68
CA MET A 133 0.98 10.45 -2.38
C MET A 133 -0.20 9.66 -1.84
N PHE A 134 -1.43 10.17 -1.95
CA PHE A 134 -2.62 9.44 -1.52
C PHE A 134 -2.86 8.18 -2.35
N SER A 135 -2.77 8.30 -3.68
CA SER A 135 -2.94 7.14 -4.54
C SER A 135 -1.91 6.06 -4.23
N ARG A 136 -0.65 6.43 -4.04
CA ARG A 136 0.43 5.48 -3.74
C ARG A 136 0.23 4.74 -2.42
N ILE A 137 -0.12 5.43 -1.34
CA ILE A 137 -0.29 4.78 -0.03
C ILE A 137 -1.52 3.88 -0.01
N SER A 138 -2.63 4.31 -0.63
CA SER A 138 -3.85 3.50 -0.73
C SER A 138 -3.60 2.24 -1.58
N ASN A 139 -2.98 2.40 -2.75
CA ASN A 139 -2.64 1.26 -3.62
C ASN A 139 -1.68 0.29 -2.94
N TRP A 140 -0.70 0.81 -2.18
CA TRP A 140 0.22 -0.03 -1.42
C TRP A 140 -0.51 -0.87 -0.36
N LEU A 141 -1.42 -0.26 0.42
CA LEU A 141 -2.20 -0.97 1.42
C LEU A 141 -3.04 -2.09 0.79
N THR A 142 -3.82 -1.76 -0.26
CA THR A 142 -4.64 -2.75 -0.98
C THR A 142 -3.80 -3.88 -1.53
N THR A 143 -2.72 -3.57 -2.25
CA THR A 143 -1.84 -4.58 -2.85
C THR A 143 -1.20 -5.47 -1.78
N MET A 144 -0.79 -4.88 -0.65
CA MET A 144 -0.21 -5.64 0.46
C MET A 144 -1.22 -6.61 1.06
N MET A 145 -2.45 -6.17 1.29
CA MET A 145 -3.50 -7.02 1.85
C MET A 145 -3.92 -8.12 0.88
N ASP A 146 -4.13 -7.80 -0.39
CA ASP A 146 -4.47 -8.78 -1.44
C ASP A 146 -3.41 -9.90 -1.49
N ASN A 147 -2.13 -9.55 -1.44
CA ASN A 147 -1.04 -10.53 -1.42
C ASN A 147 -1.06 -11.41 -0.16
N ILE A 148 -1.37 -10.84 1.02
CA ILE A 148 -1.45 -11.62 2.26
C ILE A 148 -2.60 -12.62 2.19
N HIS A 149 -3.78 -12.20 1.76
CA HIS A 149 -4.93 -13.11 1.57
C HIS A 149 -4.62 -14.21 0.55
N GLU A 150 -3.97 -13.87 -0.56
CA GLU A 150 -3.63 -14.85 -1.58
C GLU A 150 -2.60 -15.89 -1.08
N GLU A 151 -1.53 -15.44 -0.42
CA GLU A 151 -0.44 -16.32 0.01
C GLU A 151 -0.78 -17.11 1.28
N GLU A 152 -1.28 -16.44 2.32
CA GLU A 152 -1.40 -17.01 3.67
C GLU A 152 -2.74 -17.71 3.92
N GLU A 153 -3.83 -17.25 3.32
CA GLU A 153 -5.14 -17.92 3.45
C GLU A 153 -5.30 -18.96 2.33
N TYR A 154 -5.19 -18.54 1.07
CA TYR A 154 -5.54 -19.41 -0.05
C TYR A 154 -4.44 -20.41 -0.41
N LYS A 155 -3.25 -19.92 -0.81
CA LYS A 155 -2.17 -20.79 -1.32
C LYS A 155 -1.62 -21.71 -0.24
N ARG A 156 -1.40 -21.19 0.98
CA ARG A 156 -0.97 -21.98 2.13
C ARG A 156 -1.93 -23.13 2.41
N ASN A 157 -3.22 -22.84 2.62
CA ASN A 157 -4.20 -23.87 2.98
C ASN A 157 -4.27 -24.97 1.92
N ARG A 158 -4.39 -24.58 0.65
CA ARG A 158 -4.45 -25.53 -0.46
C ARG A 158 -3.20 -26.41 -0.51
N LYS A 159 -2.02 -25.83 -0.31
CA LYS A 159 -0.75 -26.58 -0.28
C LYS A 159 -0.73 -27.59 0.87
N ARG A 160 -1.20 -27.21 2.06
CA ARG A 160 -1.23 -28.10 3.24
C ARG A 160 -2.24 -29.23 3.10
N ILE A 161 -3.43 -28.96 2.57
CA ILE A 161 -4.43 -30.01 2.28
C ILE A 161 -3.87 -31.04 1.28
N ILE A 162 -3.19 -30.59 0.23
CA ILE A 162 -2.57 -31.47 -0.76
C ILE A 162 -1.44 -32.29 -0.11
N GLU A 163 -0.61 -31.68 0.72
CA GLU A 163 0.47 -32.35 1.44
C GLU A 163 -0.04 -33.43 2.39
N ILE A 164 -1.06 -33.12 3.20
CA ILE A 164 -1.73 -34.10 4.07
C ILE A 164 -2.25 -35.27 3.23
N SER A 165 -2.94 -34.97 2.12
CA SER A 165 -3.52 -36.02 1.28
C SER A 165 -2.44 -36.93 0.68
N ARG A 166 -1.37 -36.32 0.12
CA ARG A 166 -0.24 -37.05 -0.45
C ARG A 166 0.50 -37.92 0.56
N LEU A 167 0.67 -37.41 1.79
CA LEU A 167 1.30 -38.17 2.86
C LEU A 167 0.47 -39.42 3.19
N ILE A 168 -0.84 -39.29 3.31
CA ILE A 168 -1.73 -40.42 3.62
C ILE A 168 -1.74 -41.44 2.48
N ASP A 169 -1.80 -40.98 1.23
CA ASP A 169 -1.76 -41.87 0.06
C ASP A 169 -0.43 -42.63 -0.03
N TYR A 170 0.69 -41.95 0.23
CA TYR A 170 2.02 -42.55 0.26
C TYR A 170 2.11 -43.64 1.35
N LEU A 171 1.67 -43.34 2.58
CA LEU A 171 1.72 -44.29 3.68
C LEU A 171 0.77 -45.49 3.48
N ARG A 172 -0.34 -45.29 2.78
CA ARG A 172 -1.26 -46.39 2.44
C ARG A 172 -0.66 -47.31 1.38
N ALA A 173 -0.03 -46.75 0.35
CA ALA A 173 0.66 -47.52 -0.68
C ALA A 173 1.83 -48.36 -0.10
N ASP A 174 2.61 -47.77 0.81
CA ASP A 174 3.72 -48.48 1.49
C ASP A 174 3.25 -49.75 2.23
N ILE A 175 1.99 -49.83 2.66
CA ILE A 175 1.41 -51.03 3.28
C ILE A 175 0.82 -52.00 2.28
N GLU A 176 0.22 -51.52 1.20
CA GLU A 176 -0.27 -52.40 0.13
C GLU A 176 0.89 -53.15 -0.56
N ASP A 177 2.09 -52.56 -0.55
CA ASP A 177 3.33 -53.15 -1.07
C ASP A 177 4.06 -54.08 -0.07
N MET A 178 3.61 -54.19 1.20
CA MET A 178 4.19 -55.08 2.24
C MET A 178 3.51 -56.45 2.30
#